data_AF-A0A428ZPX1-F1
#
_entry.id   AF-A0A428ZPX1-F1
#
_cell.length_a   1.000
_cell.length_b   1.000
_cell.length_c   1.000
_cell.angle_alpha   90.00
_cell.angle_beta   90.00
_cell.angle_gamma   90.00
#
_symmetry.space_group_name_H-M   'P 1'
#
loop_
_entity.id
_entity.type
_entity.pdbx_description
1 polymer ?
#
loop_
_entity_poly.entity_id
_entity_poly.type
_entity_poly.pdbx_seq_one_letter_code
_entity_poly.pdbx_strand_id
1 'polypeptide(L)'
;MGRGDQRTLHTALTCGGCLLSALGSTAAALLWASTDRTRRHLGAGFEGEGTDYVAALTELPLVAAAGALTPALACALALRLTGRRKD
;
A
#
# COMPACT_ATOMS: atom_id res chain seq x y z
N MET A 1 4.72 -7.31 38.06
CA MET A 1 4.06 -6.94 36.79
C MET A 1 5.01 -6.02 36.02
N GLY A 2 5.48 -6.31 34.79
CA GLY A 2 6.20 -5.25 34.05
C GLY A 2 7.07 -5.61 32.84
N ARG A 3 7.62 -6.84 32.70
CA ARG A 3 8.48 -7.21 31.54
C ARG A 3 7.79 -8.04 30.46
N GLY A 4 6.76 -8.82 30.82
CA GLY A 4 6.02 -9.66 29.86
C GLY A 4 5.13 -8.82 28.92
N ASP A 5 4.38 -7.89 29.50
CA ASP A 5 3.44 -7.01 28.79
C ASP A 5 4.13 -6.09 27.76
N GLN A 6 5.29 -5.52 28.12
CA GLN A 6 6.13 -4.71 27.25
C GLN A 6 6.63 -5.46 26.00
N ARG A 7 6.95 -6.77 26.12
CA ARG A 7 7.39 -7.58 24.98
C ARG A 7 6.24 -7.90 24.03
N THR A 8 5.06 -8.16 24.56
CA THR A 8 3.85 -8.42 23.76
C THR A 8 3.43 -7.17 23.01
N LEU A 9 3.44 -6.01 23.67
CA LEU A 9 3.13 -4.72 23.05
C LEU A 9 4.15 -4.39 21.95
N HIS A 10 5.45 -4.59 22.20
CA HIS A 10 6.50 -4.37 21.22
C HIS A 10 6.36 -5.29 19.99
N THR A 11 6.02 -6.56 20.19
CA THR A 11 5.80 -7.53 19.10
C THR A 11 4.55 -7.19 18.28
N ALA A 12 3.49 -6.73 18.94
CA ALA A 12 2.27 -6.27 18.27
C ALA A 12 2.53 -4.99 17.46
N LEU A 13 3.32 -4.05 17.99
CA LEU A 13 3.70 -2.81 17.30
C LEU A 13 4.60 -3.08 16.08
N THR A 14 5.55 -4.00 16.18
CA THR A 14 6.41 -4.37 15.04
C THR A 14 5.63 -5.13 13.98
N CYS A 15 4.73 -6.05 14.37
CA CYS A 15 3.89 -6.78 13.42
C CYS A 15 2.84 -5.88 12.75
N GLY A 16 2.33 -4.88 13.48
CA GLY A 16 1.37 -3.90 12.97
C GLY A 16 1.88 -3.10 11.77
N GLY A 17 3.16 -2.72 11.76
CA GLY A 17 3.78 -2.03 10.62
C GLY A 17 3.78 -2.89 9.35
N CYS A 18 4.21 -4.15 9.45
CA CYS A 18 4.21 -5.09 8.32
C CYS A 18 2.79 -5.34 7.78
N LEU A 19 1.83 -5.55 8.67
CA LEU A 19 0.42 -5.74 8.30
C LEU A 19 -0.13 -4.51 7.58
N LEU A 20 0.15 -3.31 8.09
CA LEU A 20 -0.35 -2.07 7.49
C LEU A 20 0.26 -1.82 6.11
N SER A 21 1.55 -2.11 5.93
CA SER A 21 2.20 -2.05 4.61
C SER A 21 1.63 -3.09 3.64
N ALA A 22 1.37 -4.33 4.11
CA ALA A 22 0.77 -5.37 3.28
C ALA A 22 -0.68 -5.04 2.87
N LEU A 23 -1.46 -4.44 3.77
CA LEU A 23 -2.79 -3.94 3.46
C LEU A 23 -2.73 -2.78 2.46
N GLY A 24 -1.79 -1.85 2.63
CA GLY A 24 -1.57 -0.74 1.71
C GLY A 24 -1.18 -1.19 0.30
N SER A 25 -0.25 -2.14 0.17
CA SER A 25 0.13 -2.70 -1.13
C SER A 25 -1.02 -3.44 -1.80
N THR A 26 -1.77 -4.24 -1.05
CA THR A 26 -2.93 -4.99 -1.56
C THR A 26 -4.03 -4.05 -2.04
N ALA A 27 -4.39 -3.04 -1.24
CA ALA A 27 -5.40 -2.06 -1.61
C ALA A 27 -5.00 -1.26 -2.85
N ALA A 28 -3.73 -0.83 -2.95
CA ALA A 28 -3.21 -0.13 -4.11
C ALA A 28 -3.27 -1.00 -5.38
N ALA A 29 -2.86 -2.27 -5.29
CA ALA A 29 -2.92 -3.21 -6.40
C ALA A 29 -4.37 -3.46 -6.88
N LEU A 30 -5.32 -3.62 -5.95
CA LEU A 30 -6.74 -3.77 -6.27
C LEU A 30 -7.31 -2.53 -6.96
N LEU A 31 -6.98 -1.33 -6.45
CA LEU A 31 -7.43 -0.08 -7.05
C LEU A 31 -6.86 0.09 -8.46
N TRP A 32 -5.56 -0.15 -8.63
CA TRP A 32 -4.91 -0.14 -9.95
C TRP A 32 -5.55 -1.14 -10.92
N ALA A 33 -5.81 -2.38 -10.47
CA ALA A 33 -6.47 -3.40 -11.28
C ALA A 33 -7.91 -3.02 -11.67
N SER A 34 -8.62 -2.29 -10.80
CA SER A 34 -10.00 -1.83 -11.07
C SER A 34 -10.08 -0.68 -12.08
N THR A 35 -8.95 -0.07 -12.44
CA THR A 35 -8.94 1.08 -13.34
C THR A 35 -9.28 0.64 -14.76
N ASP A 36 -10.12 1.42 -15.46
CA ASP A 36 -10.63 1.04 -16.79
C ASP A 36 -9.50 0.77 -17.80
N ARG A 37 -8.43 1.58 -17.73
CA ARG A 37 -7.19 1.38 -18.50
C ARG A 37 -6.60 -0.02 -18.26
N THR A 38 -6.35 -0.36 -17.01
CA THR A 38 -5.71 -1.62 -16.61
C THR A 38 -6.57 -2.82 -16.98
N ARG A 39 -7.88 -2.74 -16.81
CA ARG A 39 -8.80 -3.82 -17.21
C ARG A 39 -8.71 -4.11 -18.70
N ARG A 40 -8.68 -3.08 -19.56
CA ARG A 40 -8.47 -3.27 -21.01
C ARG A 40 -7.12 -3.93 -21.30
N HIS A 41 -6.05 -3.52 -20.60
CA HIS A 41 -4.71 -4.08 -20.77
C HIS A 41 -4.56 -5.52 -20.22
N LEU A 42 -5.47 -5.97 -19.36
CA LEU A 42 -5.47 -7.35 -18.84
C LEU A 42 -6.41 -8.28 -19.64
N GLY A 43 -6.86 -7.86 -20.81
CA GLY A 43 -7.69 -8.69 -21.69
C GLY A 43 -9.19 -8.63 -21.39
N ALA A 44 -9.67 -7.60 -20.68
CA ALA A 44 -11.10 -7.33 -20.58
C ALA A 44 -11.69 -6.62 -21.83
N GLY A 45 -10.89 -6.44 -22.89
CA GLY A 45 -11.33 -5.96 -24.20
C GLY A 45 -11.99 -7.06 -25.06
N PHE A 46 -12.67 -6.69 -26.14
CA PHE A 46 -13.26 -7.63 -27.09
C PHE A 46 -12.14 -8.42 -27.80
N GLU A 47 -12.26 -9.75 -27.92
CA GLU A 47 -11.24 -10.66 -28.50
C GLU A 47 -9.84 -10.63 -27.84
N GLY A 48 -9.68 -10.05 -26.65
CA GLY A 48 -8.37 -9.86 -26.03
C GLY A 48 -7.57 -8.70 -26.64
N GLU A 49 -8.21 -7.86 -27.46
CA GLU A 49 -7.62 -6.68 -28.06
C GLU A 49 -7.10 -5.72 -26.98
N GLY A 50 -5.85 -5.28 -27.14
CA GLY A 50 -5.17 -4.40 -26.19
C GLY A 50 -4.59 -5.08 -24.95
N THR A 51 -4.53 -6.41 -24.90
CA THR A 51 -3.87 -7.13 -23.80
C THR A 51 -2.36 -6.84 -23.79
N ASP A 52 -1.90 -6.19 -22.73
CA ASP A 52 -0.51 -5.85 -22.48
C ASP A 52 -0.12 -6.25 -21.05
N TYR A 53 0.48 -7.44 -20.94
CA TYR A 53 1.02 -7.94 -19.68
C TYR A 53 2.32 -7.25 -19.26
N VAL A 54 2.98 -6.51 -20.16
CA VAL A 54 4.18 -5.73 -19.82
C VAL A 54 3.80 -4.61 -18.87
N ALA A 55 2.65 -3.96 -19.09
CA ALA A 55 2.12 -2.96 -18.16
C ALA A 55 1.89 -3.53 -16.74
N ALA A 56 1.46 -4.79 -16.62
CA ALA A 56 1.35 -5.44 -15.31
C ALA A 56 2.73 -5.74 -14.70
N LEU A 57 3.70 -6.15 -15.50
CA LEU A 57 5.06 -6.41 -15.01
C LEU A 57 5.78 -5.13 -14.57
N THR A 58 5.56 -4.00 -15.25
CA THR A 58 6.24 -2.74 -14.95
C THR A 58 5.53 -1.93 -13.88
N GLU A 59 4.20 -1.81 -13.92
CA GLU A 59 3.48 -0.90 -13.02
C GLU A 59 3.19 -1.53 -11.65
N LEU A 60 2.89 -2.84 -11.60
CA LEU A 60 2.47 -3.51 -10.37
C LEU A 60 3.51 -3.44 -9.24
N PRO A 61 4.84 -3.58 -9.48
CA PRO A 61 5.86 -3.39 -8.44
C PRO A 61 5.86 -1.96 -7.89
N LEU A 62 5.69 -0.95 -8.75
CA LEU A 62 5.65 0.45 -8.33
C LEU A 62 4.38 0.75 -7.53
N VAL A 63 3.23 0.24 -7.98
CA VAL A 63 1.94 0.37 -7.28
C VAL A 63 2.00 -0.28 -5.90
N ALA A 64 2.55 -1.49 -5.81
CA ALA A 64 2.72 -2.20 -4.55
C ALA A 64 3.66 -1.45 -3.59
N ALA A 65 4.78 -0.92 -4.09
CA ALA A 65 5.71 -0.11 -3.30
C ALA A 65 5.07 1.20 -2.81
N ALA A 66 4.33 1.90 -3.68
CA ALA A 66 3.60 3.11 -3.32
C ALA A 66 2.54 2.82 -2.25
N GLY A 67 1.78 1.73 -2.40
CA GLY A 67 0.80 1.29 -1.41
C GLY A 67 1.44 0.97 -0.06
N ALA A 68 2.57 0.27 -0.05
CA ALA A 68 3.30 -0.07 1.17
C ALA A 68 3.85 1.15 1.92
N LEU A 69 4.27 2.20 1.19
CA LEU A 69 4.83 3.43 1.78
C LEU A 69 3.76 4.42 2.24
N THR A 70 2.55 4.33 1.70
CA THR A 70 1.42 5.22 2.03
C THR A 70 1.17 5.40 3.54
N PRO A 71 1.07 4.34 4.37
CA PRO A 71 0.83 4.52 5.81
C PRO A 71 1.96 5.28 6.52
N ALA A 72 3.23 5.02 6.15
CA ALA A 72 4.36 5.72 6.72
C ALA A 72 4.38 7.22 6.34
N LEU A 73 4.11 7.52 5.07
CA LEU A 73 4.01 8.90 4.58
C LEU A 73 2.85 9.66 5.23
N ALA A 74 1.68 9.01 5.40
CA ALA A 74 0.53 9.59 6.08
C ALA A 74 0.84 9.91 7.55
N CYS A 75 1.51 9.01 8.26
CA CYS A 75 1.96 9.26 9.64
C CYS A 75 2.97 10.41 9.70
N ALA A 76 3.96 10.45 8.80
CA ALA A 76 4.94 11.53 8.74
C ALA A 76 4.28 12.89 8.49
N LEU A 77 3.30 12.94 7.57
CA LEU A 77 2.51 14.14 7.27
C LEU A 77 1.70 14.59 8.50
N ALA A 78 1.03 13.67 9.18
CA ALA A 78 0.24 13.98 10.39
C ALA A 78 1.12 14.56 11.51
N LEU A 79 2.31 14.00 11.72
CA LEU A 79 3.29 14.52 12.68
C LEU A 79 3.80 15.91 12.29
N ARG A 80 4.08 16.14 11.00
CA ARG A 80 4.47 17.46 10.50
C ARG A 80 3.37 18.49 10.72
N LEU A 81 2.11 18.16 10.41
CA LEU A 81 0.98 19.09 10.53
C LEU A 81 0.64 19.40 11.99
N THR A 82 0.77 18.43 12.90
CA THR A 82 0.52 18.63 14.34
C THR A 82 1.65 19.40 15.01
N GLY A 83 2.90 19.17 14.61
CA GLY A 83 4.06 19.96 15.06
C GLY A 83 3.95 21.43 14.64
N ARG A 84 3.58 21.68 13.37
CA ARG A 84 3.41 23.04 12.82
C ARG A 84 2.25 23.84 13.41
N ARG A 85 1.30 23.18 14.10
CA ARG A 85 0.18 23.85 14.79
C ARG A 85 0.53 24.27 16.21
N LYS A 86 1.69 23.87 16.72
CA LYS A 86 2.13 24.12 18.10
C LYS A 86 3.18 25.24 18.20
N ASP A 87 3.65 25.74 17.05
CA ASP A 87 4.47 26.95 16.88
C ASP A 87 3.56 28.14 16.52
#